data_AF-A0A8R7UY44-F1
#
_entry.id   AF-A0A8R7UY44-F1
#
_cell.length_a   1.000
_cell.length_b   1.000
_cell.length_c   1.000
_cell.angle_alpha   90.00
_cell.angle_beta   90.00
_cell.angle_gamma   90.00
#
_symmetry.space_group_name_H-M   'P 1'
#
loop_
_entity.id
_entity.type
_entity.pdbx_description
1 polymer ?
#
loop_
_entity_poly.entity_id
_entity_poly.type
_entity_poly.pdbx_seq_one_letter_code
_entity_poly.pdbx_strand_id
1 'polypeptide(L)'
;MVQCKTSVHAAPLMFAGRFYCTTENGVMLLETSEDQPPHMEVAARLRKPISAMRMDSAHLVNNNGELMLVHRKIRYLRNRTRRRMYDVYKVDLDTGTLFPVKSLGGRALFMGMYCSLSVSADNFPSICGDTIYLSFDLKERAHDGEIEAYHLPNG
;
A
#
# COMPACT_ATOMS: atom_id res chain seq x y z
N MET A 1 5.46 -3.91 25.48
CA MET A 1 4.63 -4.03 24.26
C MET A 1 4.96 -2.83 23.38
N VAL A 2 5.55 -3.02 22.20
CA VAL A 2 5.78 -1.92 21.26
C VAL A 2 4.44 -1.59 20.61
N GLN A 3 3.93 -0.40 20.89
CA GLN A 3 2.69 0.08 20.28
C GLN A 3 3.05 1.01 19.12
N CYS A 4 2.99 0.51 17.90
CA CYS A 4 3.00 1.39 16.74
C CYS A 4 1.62 2.05 16.65
N LYS A 5 1.54 3.35 16.94
CA LYS A 5 0.33 4.13 16.66
C LYS A 5 0.20 4.30 15.15
N THR A 6 -0.38 3.31 14.49
CA THR A 6 -0.80 3.43 13.09
C THR A 6 -2.06 4.30 13.05
N SER A 7 -1.90 5.60 12.75
CA SER A 7 -3.05 6.50 12.53
C SER A 7 -3.72 6.27 11.17
N VAL A 8 -3.14 5.40 10.34
CA VAL A 8 -3.60 5.01 9.02
C VAL A 8 -4.04 3.54 9.08
N HIS A 9 -5.19 3.22 8.49
CA HIS A 9 -5.63 1.82 8.30
C HIS A 9 -4.66 1.11 7.37
N ALA A 10 -3.68 0.43 7.95
CA ALA A 10 -2.62 -0.27 7.27
C ALA A 10 -2.19 -1.46 8.11
N ALA A 11 -2.17 -2.65 7.52
CA ALA A 11 -1.58 -3.80 8.17
C ALA A 11 -0.06 -3.79 8.05
N PRO A 12 0.65 -4.27 9.08
CA PRO A 12 2.08 -4.52 8.96
C PRO A 12 2.37 -5.66 7.97
N LEU A 13 3.58 -5.66 7.43
CA LEU A 13 4.05 -6.65 6.47
C LEU A 13 5.42 -7.18 6.88
N MET A 14 5.60 -8.50 6.81
CA MET A 14 6.92 -9.13 6.83
C MET A 14 7.54 -9.11 5.43
N PHE A 15 8.74 -8.57 5.32
CA PHE A 15 9.48 -8.50 4.05
C PHE A 15 10.97 -8.75 4.32
N ALA A 16 11.58 -9.66 3.55
CA ALA A 16 13.00 -10.02 3.70
C ALA A 16 13.43 -10.32 5.15
N GLY A 17 12.57 -10.98 5.94
CA GLY A 17 12.83 -11.33 7.33
C GLY A 17 12.67 -10.19 8.34
N ARG A 18 12.24 -9.00 7.90
CA ARG A 18 12.04 -7.82 8.75
C ARG A 18 10.58 -7.40 8.77
N PHE A 19 10.18 -6.70 9.84
CA PHE A 19 8.81 -6.27 10.06
C PHE A 19 8.65 -4.79 9.72
N TYR A 20 7.72 -4.49 8.83
CA TYR A 20 7.44 -3.14 8.37
C TYR A 20 5.99 -2.75 8.65
N CYS A 21 5.75 -1.47 8.86
CA CYS A 21 4.40 -0.91 8.89
C CYS A 21 4.42 0.51 8.30
N THR A 22 3.24 1.12 8.15
CA THR A 22 3.16 2.51 7.67
C THR A 22 2.66 3.45 8.74
N THR A 23 3.12 4.69 8.64
CA THR A 23 2.60 5.86 9.37
C THR A 23 2.14 6.90 8.35
N GLU A 24 1.62 8.03 8.82
CA GLU A 24 1.30 9.17 7.94
C GLU A 24 2.49 9.64 7.09
N ASN A 25 3.72 9.41 7.55
CA ASN A 25 4.92 9.95 6.92
C ASN A 25 5.67 8.95 6.04
N GLY A 26 5.23 7.70 5.95
CA GLY A 26 5.90 6.67 5.14
C GLY A 26 6.00 5.32 5.84
N VAL A 27 7.10 4.61 5.57
CA VAL A 27 7.34 3.24 6.02
C VAL A 27 8.24 3.26 7.25
N MET A 28 7.82 2.53 8.27
CA MET A 28 8.60 2.25 9.46
C MET A 28 9.03 0.79 9.45
N LEU A 29 10.16 0.54 10.10
CA LEU A 29 10.77 -0.76 10.30
C LEU A 29 10.91 -0.99 11.80
N LEU A 30 10.52 -2.17 12.27
CA LEU A 30 10.78 -2.59 13.63
C LEU A 30 12.22 -3.07 13.75
N GLU A 31 13.03 -2.34 14.50
CA GLU A 31 14.37 -2.74 14.91
C GLU A 31 14.31 -3.52 16.22
N THR A 32 15.07 -4.61 16.25
CA THR A 32 15.21 -5.49 17.41
C THR A 32 16.69 -5.77 17.59
N SER A 33 17.23 -5.49 18.78
CA SER A 33 18.60 -5.84 19.16
C SER A 33 18.61 -6.44 20.56
N GLU A 34 19.66 -7.16 20.92
CA GLU A 34 19.81 -7.70 22.27
C GLU A 34 20.04 -6.59 23.30
N ASP A 35 20.72 -5.51 22.90
CA ASP A 35 21.17 -4.43 23.80
C ASP A 35 20.15 -3.31 23.99
N GLN A 36 19.12 -3.23 23.15
CA GLN A 36 18.11 -2.17 23.20
C GLN A 36 16.69 -2.69 23.04
N PRO A 37 15.71 -2.08 23.73
CA PRO A 37 14.31 -2.40 23.54
C PRO A 37 13.90 -2.26 22.06
N PRO A 38 12.98 -3.12 21.57
CA PRO A 38 12.48 -3.00 20.22
C PRO A 38 11.87 -1.62 19.96
N HIS A 39 12.22 -1.02 18.84
CA HIS A 39 11.81 0.34 18.50
C HIS A 39 11.56 0.48 17.00
N MET A 40 10.85 1.54 16.62
CA MET A 40 10.49 1.79 15.23
C MET A 40 11.47 2.79 14.62
N GLU A 41 12.14 2.41 13.54
CA GLU A 41 12.99 3.27 12.74
C GLU A 41 12.31 3.63 11.41
N VAL A 42 12.65 4.79 10.86
CA VAL A 42 12.12 5.23 9.56
C VAL A 42 12.84 4.47 8.45
N ALA A 43 12.12 3.58 7.76
CA ALA A 43 12.65 2.85 6.62
C ALA A 43 12.61 3.67 5.34
N ALA A 44 11.52 4.43 5.12
CA ALA A 44 11.42 5.31 3.96
C ALA A 44 10.40 6.43 4.18
N ARG A 45 10.68 7.63 3.65
CA ARG A 45 9.81 8.81 3.80
C ARG A 45 8.99 9.13 2.56
N LEU A 46 7.68 9.31 2.74
CA LEU A 46 6.80 9.87 1.72
C LEU A 46 7.02 11.38 1.61
N ARG A 47 7.15 11.88 0.37
CA ARG A 47 7.22 13.33 0.13
C ARG A 47 5.94 14.06 0.49
N LYS A 48 4.79 13.39 0.37
CA LYS A 48 3.48 13.90 0.74
C LYS A 48 2.87 12.96 1.77
N PRO A 49 2.56 13.45 2.99
CA PRO A 49 1.98 12.61 4.02
C PRO A 49 0.63 12.02 3.60
N ILE A 50 0.33 10.84 4.11
CA ILE A 50 -0.98 10.19 4.04
C ILE A 50 -1.92 10.95 4.97
N SER A 51 -3.01 11.49 4.44
CA SER A 51 -3.91 12.34 5.22
C SER A 51 -5.05 11.53 5.83
N ALA A 52 -4.97 11.24 7.14
CA ALA A 52 -6.06 10.62 7.88
C ALA A 52 -7.36 11.46 7.82
N MET A 53 -7.23 12.79 7.87
CA MET A 53 -8.37 13.72 7.71
C MET A 53 -9.09 13.56 6.35
N ARG A 54 -8.36 13.18 5.30
CA ARG A 54 -8.94 12.89 3.97
C ARG A 54 -9.33 11.43 3.78
N MET A 55 -9.30 10.64 4.85
CA MET A 55 -9.55 9.20 4.83
C MET A 55 -8.64 8.48 3.83
N ASP A 56 -7.38 8.91 3.75
CA ASP A 56 -6.35 8.20 2.99
C ASP A 56 -5.94 6.94 3.75
N SER A 57 -5.50 5.91 3.01
CA SER A 57 -4.86 4.73 3.58
C SER A 57 -3.59 4.34 2.82
N ALA A 58 -2.73 3.57 3.45
CA ALA A 58 -1.50 3.06 2.84
C ALA A 58 -1.40 1.57 3.06
N HIS A 59 -0.99 0.84 2.04
CA HIS A 59 -0.95 -0.63 2.07
C HIS A 59 0.40 -1.11 1.59
N LEU A 60 1.10 -1.86 2.44
CA LEU A 60 2.35 -2.52 2.06
C LEU A 60 2.06 -3.83 1.36
N VAL A 61 2.86 -4.15 0.36
CA VAL A 61 2.80 -5.43 -0.32
C VAL A 61 4.19 -5.88 -0.74
N ASN A 62 4.43 -7.19 -0.64
CA ASN A 62 5.55 -7.85 -1.28
C ASN A 62 5.16 -8.17 -2.73
N ASN A 63 5.71 -7.43 -3.68
CA ASN A 63 5.53 -7.64 -5.11
C ASN A 63 6.73 -8.40 -5.69
N ASN A 64 6.75 -9.72 -5.51
CA ASN A 64 7.82 -10.58 -6.05
C ASN A 64 9.24 -10.18 -5.61
N GLY A 65 9.42 -9.93 -4.31
CA GLY A 65 10.70 -9.49 -3.77
C GLY A 65 10.93 -7.98 -3.84
N GLU A 66 9.96 -7.21 -4.33
CA GLU A 66 9.97 -5.75 -4.24
C GLU A 66 8.96 -5.27 -3.18
N LEU A 67 9.43 -4.49 -2.21
CA LEU A 67 8.52 -3.86 -1.25
C LEU A 67 7.83 -2.67 -1.92
N MET A 68 6.50 -2.72 -1.99
CA MET A 68 5.68 -1.64 -2.54
C MET A 68 4.75 -1.06 -1.50
N LEU A 69 4.41 0.22 -1.67
CA LEU A 69 3.41 0.95 -0.90
C LEU A 69 2.34 1.50 -1.83
N VAL A 70 1.08 1.21 -1.54
CA VAL A 70 -0.07 1.79 -2.24
C VAL A 70 -0.72 2.84 -1.37
N HIS A 71 -0.65 4.10 -1.79
CA HIS A 71 -1.36 5.22 -1.15
C HIS A 71 -2.73 5.40 -1.80
N ARG A 72 -3.75 4.96 -1.09
CA ARG A 72 -5.16 5.15 -1.44
C ARG A 72 -5.62 6.51 -0.92
N LYS A 73 -6.08 7.39 -1.80
CA LYS A 73 -6.48 8.76 -1.47
C LYS A 73 -7.78 9.20 -2.12
N ILE A 74 -8.42 10.21 -1.55
CA ILE A 74 -9.60 10.85 -2.15
C ILE A 74 -9.18 12.07 -2.97
N ARG A 75 -9.64 12.14 -4.21
CA ARG A 75 -9.64 13.39 -4.99
C ARG A 75 -11.06 13.95 -5.10
N TYR A 76 -11.21 15.21 -4.73
CA TYR A 76 -12.41 15.99 -4.99
C TYR A 76 -12.35 16.56 -6.40
N LEU A 77 -13.33 16.20 -7.23
CA LEU A 77 -13.49 16.76 -8.56
C LEU A 77 -14.29 18.06 -8.50
N ARG A 78 -14.19 18.89 -9.55
CA ARG A 78 -14.85 20.22 -9.60
C ARG A 78 -16.37 20.15 -9.38
N ASN A 79 -17.01 19.05 -9.77
CA ASN A 79 -18.44 18.78 -9.58
C ASN A 79 -18.79 18.23 -8.18
N ARG A 80 -17.93 18.39 -7.17
CA ARG A 80 -18.07 17.86 -5.80
C ARG A 80 -18.15 16.33 -5.68
N THR A 81 -17.93 15.60 -6.78
CA THR A 81 -17.82 14.14 -6.70
C THR A 81 -16.46 13.75 -6.11
N ARG A 82 -16.47 12.65 -5.34
CA ARG A 82 -15.27 12.06 -4.74
C ARG A 82 -14.85 10.89 -5.61
N ARG A 83 -13.57 10.85 -5.97
CA ARG A 83 -12.97 9.72 -6.69
C ARG A 83 -11.80 9.17 -5.88
N ARG A 84 -11.74 7.85 -5.73
CA ARG A 84 -10.58 7.17 -5.16
C ARG A 84 -9.46 7.09 -6.21
N MET A 85 -8.25 7.35 -5.74
CA MET A 85 -7.04 7.28 -6.54
C MET A 85 -5.99 6.49 -5.76
N TYR A 86 -5.11 5.82 -6.49
CA TYR A 86 -4.07 4.99 -5.94
C TYR A 86 -2.76 5.42 -6.55
N ASP A 87 -1.87 5.96 -5.72
CA ASP A 87 -0.47 6.10 -6.10
C ASP A 87 0.27 4.87 -5.61
N VAL A 88 1.04 4.23 -6.48
CA VAL A 88 1.87 3.09 -6.13
C VAL A 88 3.32 3.55 -6.07
N TYR A 89 4.03 3.12 -5.04
CA TYR A 89 5.43 3.44 -4.83
C TYR A 89 6.24 2.16 -4.63
N LYS A 90 7.41 2.10 -5.26
CA LYS A 90 8.47 1.18 -4.86
C LYS A 90 9.23 1.77 -3.67
N VAL A 91 9.45 0.99 -2.62
CA VAL A 91 10.24 1.39 -1.46
C VAL A 91 11.70 1.04 -1.73
N ASP A 92 12.55 2.05 -1.71
CA ASP A 92 14.01 1.89 -1.74
C ASP A 92 14.54 2.02 -0.32
N LEU A 93 14.91 0.87 0.26
CA LEU A 93 15.41 0.77 1.61
C LEU A 93 16.86 1.25 1.75
N ASP A 94 17.63 1.25 0.65
CA ASP A 94 19.04 1.68 0.66
C ASP A 94 19.12 3.20 0.76
N THR A 95 18.24 3.90 0.03
CA THR A 95 18.19 5.37 0.05
C THR A 95 17.15 5.92 1.04
N GLY A 96 16.28 5.07 1.58
CA GLY A 96 15.17 5.47 2.44
C GLY A 96 14.11 6.31 1.73
N THR A 97 13.90 6.06 0.44
CA THR A 97 12.99 6.84 -0.41
C THR A 97 11.88 5.99 -1.03
N LEU A 98 10.83 6.67 -1.50
CA LEU A 98 9.71 6.05 -2.22
C LEU A 98 9.62 6.62 -3.63
N PHE A 99 9.67 5.74 -4.64
CA PHE A 99 9.59 6.11 -6.05
C PHE A 99 8.21 5.77 -6.62
N PRO A 100 7.48 6.74 -7.20
CA PRO A 100 6.21 6.44 -7.84
C PRO A 100 6.44 5.50 -9.03
N VAL A 101 5.63 4.45 -9.13
CA VAL A 101 5.64 3.51 -10.24
C VAL A 101 4.30 3.51 -10.96
N LYS A 102 4.36 3.25 -12.27
CA LYS A 102 3.17 3.15 -13.13
C LYS A 102 2.83 1.71 -13.51
N SER A 103 3.61 0.74 -13.05
CA SER A 103 3.45 -0.69 -13.33
C SER A 103 3.82 -1.50 -12.09
N LEU A 104 3.16 -2.65 -11.93
CA LEU A 104 3.42 -3.69 -10.95
C LEU A 104 4.28 -4.82 -11.55
N GLY A 105 4.82 -4.61 -12.77
CA GLY A 105 5.57 -5.61 -13.51
C GLY A 105 4.67 -6.68 -14.12
N GLY A 106 3.47 -6.30 -14.61
CA GLY A 106 2.49 -7.22 -15.16
C GLY A 106 1.76 -8.05 -14.09
N ARG A 107 1.96 -7.73 -12.80
CA ARG A 107 1.33 -8.41 -11.67
C ARG A 107 0.01 -7.75 -11.29
N ALA A 108 -0.87 -8.53 -10.68
CA ALA A 108 -2.11 -8.03 -10.11
C ALA A 108 -1.97 -7.91 -8.60
N LEU A 109 -2.51 -6.83 -8.04
CA LEU A 109 -2.56 -6.58 -6.60
C LEU A 109 -3.98 -6.78 -6.09
N PHE A 110 -4.18 -7.65 -5.10
CA PHE A 110 -5.40 -7.70 -4.31
C PHE A 110 -5.19 -6.90 -3.02
N MET A 111 -5.85 -5.74 -2.92
CA MET A 111 -5.72 -4.83 -1.80
C MET A 111 -6.91 -4.95 -0.85
N GLY A 112 -6.66 -5.47 0.34
CA GLY A 112 -7.59 -5.45 1.47
C GLY A 112 -7.19 -4.42 2.52
N MET A 113 -8.06 -4.23 3.50
CA MET A 113 -7.84 -3.28 4.59
C MET A 113 -6.77 -3.76 5.58
N TYR A 114 -6.64 -5.09 5.71
CA TYR A 114 -5.73 -5.73 6.67
C TYR A 114 -4.70 -6.67 6.03
N CYS A 115 -4.75 -6.85 4.72
CA CYS A 115 -3.78 -7.66 3.99
C CYS A 115 -3.81 -7.25 2.53
N SER A 116 -2.64 -7.20 1.90
CA SER A 116 -2.53 -7.03 0.45
C SER A 116 -1.65 -8.15 -0.12
N LEU A 117 -2.04 -8.66 -1.28
CA LEU A 117 -1.37 -9.77 -1.95
C LEU A 117 -1.05 -9.39 -3.39
N SER A 118 0.15 -9.70 -3.85
CA SER A 118 0.53 -9.58 -5.26
C SER A 118 0.69 -10.96 -5.90
N VAL A 119 0.05 -11.14 -7.04
CA VAL A 119 0.08 -12.40 -7.82
C VAL A 119 0.50 -12.14 -9.27
N SER A 120 1.12 -13.13 -9.90
CA SER A 120 1.39 -13.06 -11.34
C SER A 120 0.08 -13.12 -12.11
N ALA A 121 -0.17 -12.17 -13.02
CA ALA A 121 -1.37 -12.23 -13.86
C ALA A 121 -1.34 -13.42 -14.82
N ASP A 122 -0.15 -13.85 -15.26
CA ASP A 122 0.02 -15.00 -16.16
C ASP A 122 -0.52 -16.31 -15.58
N ASN A 123 -0.60 -16.41 -14.25
CA ASN A 123 -1.12 -17.60 -13.57
C ASN A 123 -2.65 -17.63 -13.52
N PHE A 124 -3.34 -16.54 -13.89
CA PHE A 124 -4.79 -16.40 -13.73
C PHE A 124 -5.42 -15.74 -14.95
N PRO A 125 -6.15 -16.49 -15.80
CA PRO A 125 -6.66 -15.97 -17.07
C PRO A 125 -7.71 -14.85 -16.95
N SER A 126 -8.28 -14.65 -15.76
CA SER A 126 -9.35 -13.68 -15.51
C SER A 126 -8.89 -12.41 -14.79
N ILE A 127 -7.58 -12.23 -14.56
CA ILE A 127 -7.04 -11.01 -13.94
C ILE A 127 -6.09 -10.30 -14.90
N CYS A 128 -6.03 -8.98 -14.78
CA CYS A 128 -5.16 -8.14 -15.59
C CYS A 128 -3.89 -7.81 -14.81
N GLY A 129 -2.75 -7.81 -15.50
CA GLY A 129 -1.53 -7.21 -14.97
C GLY A 129 -1.71 -5.71 -14.72
N ASP A 130 -0.84 -5.14 -13.88
CA ASP A 130 -0.83 -3.71 -13.54
C ASP A 130 -2.19 -3.19 -13.05
N THR A 131 -2.89 -4.05 -12.31
CA THR A 131 -4.25 -3.82 -11.83
C THR A 131 -4.36 -4.08 -10.34
N ILE A 132 -5.04 -3.17 -9.66
CA ILE A 132 -5.39 -3.25 -8.26
C ILE A 132 -6.85 -3.71 -8.16
N TYR A 133 -7.08 -4.89 -7.61
CA TYR A 133 -8.38 -5.43 -7.24
C TYR A 133 -8.66 -5.15 -5.77
N LEU A 134 -9.80 -4.56 -5.46
CA LEU A 134 -10.18 -4.29 -4.08
C LEU A 134 -10.82 -5.54 -3.47
N SER A 135 -10.34 -5.90 -2.29
CA SER A 135 -10.88 -7.02 -1.52
C SER A 135 -12.23 -6.66 -0.90
N PHE A 136 -12.99 -7.68 -0.51
CA PHE A 136 -14.36 -7.56 0.04
C PHE A 136 -14.44 -6.71 1.32
N ASP A 137 -13.34 -6.60 2.06
CA ASP A 137 -13.19 -5.79 3.28
C ASP A 137 -12.87 -4.31 2.96
N LEU A 138 -12.72 -3.95 1.69
CA LEU A 138 -12.40 -2.62 1.20
C LEU A 138 -13.43 -2.14 0.16
N LYS A 139 -14.73 -2.15 0.50
CA LYS A 139 -15.81 -1.68 -0.39
C LYS A 139 -15.74 -0.15 -0.59
N GLU A 140 -15.70 0.32 -1.83
CA GLU A 140 -15.83 1.76 -2.14
C GLU A 140 -17.22 2.16 -2.62
N ARG A 141 -17.98 1.21 -3.20
CA ARG A 141 -19.38 1.37 -3.58
C ARG A 141 -20.26 0.30 -2.92
N ALA A 142 -21.53 0.64 -2.74
CA ALA A 142 -22.54 -0.21 -2.10
C ALA A 142 -23.22 -1.20 -3.08
N HIS A 143 -22.57 -1.56 -4.19
CA HIS A 143 -23.12 -2.53 -5.13
C HIS A 143 -22.62 -3.92 -4.75
N ASP A 144 -23.54 -4.76 -4.29
CA ASP A 144 -23.23 -6.13 -3.93
C ASP A 144 -23.01 -6.97 -5.20
N GLY A 145 -21.79 -7.45 -5.42
CA GLY A 145 -21.49 -8.52 -6.38
C GLY A 145 -20.32 -8.27 -7.35
N GLU A 146 -19.88 -7.03 -7.56
CA GLU A 146 -18.77 -6.72 -8.49
C GLU A 146 -17.46 -6.44 -7.74
N ILE A 147 -16.35 -7.05 -8.19
CA ILE A 147 -15.00 -6.74 -7.69
C ILE A 147 -14.58 -5.42 -8.31
N GLU A 148 -14.33 -4.41 -7.47
CA GLU A 148 -13.80 -3.13 -7.92
C GLU A 148 -12.32 -3.28 -8.32
N ALA A 149 -11.98 -2.79 -9.51
CA ALA A 149 -10.61 -2.85 -10.04
C ALA A 149 -10.14 -1.47 -10.50
N TYR A 150 -8.84 -1.21 -10.33
CA TYR A 150 -8.16 0.00 -10.75
C TYR A 150 -6.91 -0.34 -11.56
N HIS A 151 -6.94 -0.02 -12.84
CA HIS A 151 -5.77 -0.14 -13.73
C HIS A 151 -4.82 1.04 -13.50
N LEU A 152 -3.53 0.74 -13.33
CA LEU A 152 -2.52 1.79 -13.29
C LEU A 152 -2.46 2.47 -14.68
N PRO A 153 -2.48 3.81 -14.75
CA PRO A 153 -2.48 4.52 -16.02
C PRO A 153 -1.14 4.30 -16.76
N ASN A 154 -1.23 4.03 -18.07
CA ASN A 154 -0.07 3.86 -18.95
C ASN A 154 0.84 5.11 -18.95
N GLY A 155 2.13 4.84 -19.14
CA GLY A 155 3.23 5.80 -19.22
C GLY A 155 2.95 7.02 -20.06
#